data_AF-A0A838MI96-F1
#
_entry.id   AF-A0A838MI96-F1
#
_cell.length_a   1.000
_cell.length_b   1.000
_cell.length_c   1.000
_cell.angle_alpha   90.00
_cell.angle_beta   90.00
_cell.angle_gamma   90.00
#
_symmetry.space_group_name_H-M   'P 1'
#
loop_
_entity.id
_entity.type
_entity.pdbx_description
1 polymer ?
#
loop_
_entity_poly.entity_id
_entity_poly.type
_entity_poly.pdbx_seq_one_letter_code
_entity_poly.pdbx_strand_id
1 'polypeptide(L)'
;MTTHKKILFLTTVFFIISIVFIANFLIIAESAGAADAPELGGLKDTAGNIGYNTAQVAEEASIYIGEIISATLAFIGVIFMVLIWMGAFDLIGAGDNEEIVAKGKSKIKNGVIGIAIIFASYLFVKVVLSIASGGDLNVFKI
;
A
#
# COMPACT_ATOMS: atom_id res chain seq x y z
N MET A 1 5.88 -17.06 -32.85
CA MET A 1 5.50 -15.63 -32.80
C MET A 1 6.05 -15.04 -31.52
N THR A 2 7.08 -14.22 -31.65
CA THR A 2 8.37 -14.44 -31.01
C THR A 2 8.61 -13.50 -29.83
N THR A 3 9.38 -13.97 -28.85
CA THR A 3 9.77 -13.37 -27.56
C THR A 3 9.95 -11.84 -27.55
N HIS A 4 10.32 -11.25 -28.68
CA HIS A 4 10.40 -9.81 -28.89
C HIS A 4 9.09 -9.04 -28.62
N LYS A 5 7.92 -9.58 -29.02
CA LYS A 5 6.62 -8.93 -28.75
C LYS A 5 6.26 -8.97 -27.26
N LYS A 6 6.70 -9.99 -26.54
CA LYS A 6 6.46 -10.15 -25.08
C LYS A 6 7.33 -9.19 -24.27
N ILE A 7 8.60 -9.04 -24.64
CA ILE A 7 9.51 -8.06 -24.01
C ILE A 7 9.01 -6.62 -24.23
N LEU A 8 8.56 -6.32 -25.46
CA LEU A 8 8.03 -5.00 -25.83
C LEU A 8 6.73 -4.68 -25.07
N PHE A 9 5.87 -5.68 -24.88
CA PHE A 9 4.66 -5.54 -24.09
C PHE A 9 4.98 -5.30 -22.60
N LEU A 10 5.94 -6.03 -22.03
CA LEU A 10 6.32 -5.90 -20.62
C LEU A 10 6.95 -4.53 -20.31
N THR A 11 7.82 -4.02 -21.17
CA THR A 11 8.43 -2.68 -20.98
C THR A 11 7.41 -1.56 -21.15
N THR A 12 6.48 -1.70 -22.09
CA THR A 12 5.38 -0.74 -22.28
C THR A 12 4.45 -0.72 -21.05
N VAL A 13 4.10 -1.89 -20.51
CA VAL A 13 3.28 -2.02 -19.30
C VAL A 13 4.00 -1.42 -18.08
N PHE A 14 5.31 -1.64 -17.94
CA PHE A 14 6.12 -1.03 -16.87
C PHE A 14 6.15 0.50 -16.98
N PHE A 15 6.29 1.04 -18.19
CA PHE A 15 6.28 2.49 -18.43
C PHE A 15 4.91 3.12 -18.10
N ILE A 16 3.82 2.45 -18.47
CA ILE A 16 2.46 2.89 -18.12
C ILE A 16 2.24 2.85 -16.61
N ILE A 17 2.67 1.79 -15.92
CA ILE A 17 2.59 1.70 -14.45
C ILE A 17 3.41 2.81 -13.78
N SER A 18 4.61 3.09 -14.31
CA SER A 18 5.46 4.16 -13.77
C SER A 18 4.83 5.54 -13.95
N ILE A 19 4.18 5.80 -15.09
CA ILE A 19 3.37 7.01 -15.32
C ILE A 19 2.18 7.08 -14.37
N VAL A 20 1.44 5.98 -14.18
CA VAL A 20 0.32 5.92 -13.23
C VAL A 20 0.82 6.17 -11.81
N PHE A 21 1.97 5.62 -11.43
CA PHE A 21 2.58 5.82 -10.12
C PHE A 21 3.01 7.27 -9.90
N ILE A 22 3.63 7.90 -10.91
CA ILE A 22 4.00 9.32 -10.89
C ILE A 22 2.75 10.20 -10.83
N ALA A 23 1.71 9.90 -11.60
CA ALA A 23 0.44 10.63 -11.54
C ALA A 23 -0.22 10.51 -10.17
N ASN A 24 -0.24 9.32 -9.57
CA ASN A 24 -0.74 9.12 -8.20
C ASN A 24 0.13 9.87 -7.18
N PHE A 25 1.46 9.88 -7.34
CA PHE A 25 2.37 10.65 -6.47
C PHE A 25 2.11 12.16 -6.55
N LEU A 26 1.85 12.70 -7.75
CA LEU A 26 1.52 14.11 -7.94
C LEU A 26 0.15 14.48 -7.36
N ILE A 27 -0.84 13.57 -7.42
CA ILE A 27 -2.17 13.80 -6.84
C ILE A 27 -2.13 13.73 -5.31
N ILE A 28 -1.38 12.79 -4.72
CA ILE A 28 -1.24 12.66 -3.26
C ILE A 28 -0.50 13.87 -2.65
N ALA A 29 0.46 14.46 -3.38
CA ALA A 29 1.16 15.67 -2.95
C ALA A 29 0.23 16.90 -2.82
N GLU A 30 -0.88 16.94 -3.57
CA GLU A 30 -1.92 17.97 -3.46
C GLU A 30 -3.04 17.58 -2.49
N SER A 31 -3.31 16.28 -2.32
CA SER A 31 -4.33 15.75 -1.40
C SER A 31 -3.84 15.49 0.03
N ALA A 32 -2.62 15.91 0.39
CA ALA A 32 -2.11 15.85 1.77
C ALA A 32 -2.98 16.64 2.78
N GLY A 33 -3.98 17.40 2.29
CA GLY A 33 -5.03 18.02 3.11
C GLY A 33 -6.44 17.39 3.03
N ALA A 34 -6.65 16.29 2.29
CA ALA A 34 -8.00 15.75 2.04
C ALA A 34 -8.12 14.22 1.96
N ALA A 35 -7.06 13.45 2.23
CA ALA A 35 -7.27 12.10 2.69
C ALA A 35 -7.72 12.20 4.15
N ASP A 36 -8.78 11.49 4.54
CA ASP A 36 -9.16 11.30 5.93
C ASP A 36 -7.98 10.67 6.68
N ALA A 37 -7.04 11.52 7.13
CA ALA A 37 -6.04 11.15 8.10
C ALA A 37 -6.86 10.62 9.28
N PRO A 38 -6.65 9.36 9.72
CA PRO A 38 -7.40 8.82 10.84
C PRO A 38 -7.23 9.82 11.98
N GLU A 39 -8.32 10.48 12.41
CA GLU A 39 -8.26 11.61 13.34
C GLU A 39 -7.30 11.25 14.46
N LEU A 40 -6.14 11.92 14.47
CA LEU A 40 -5.02 11.64 15.36
C LEU A 40 -5.32 12.20 16.76
N GLY A 41 -6.59 12.16 17.19
CA GLY A 41 -7.07 12.67 18.47
C GLY A 41 -6.26 12.11 19.63
N GLY A 42 -5.92 10.82 19.58
CA GLY A 42 -5.05 10.19 20.58
C GLY A 42 -3.62 10.73 20.61
N LEU A 43 -3.07 11.18 19.47
CA LEU A 43 -1.75 11.82 19.44
C LEU A 43 -1.79 13.24 19.99
N LYS A 44 -2.87 13.99 19.72
CA LYS A 44 -3.11 15.31 20.30
C LYS A 44 -3.28 15.24 21.82
N ASP A 45 -4.00 14.25 22.32
CA ASP A 45 -4.17 14.03 23.75
C ASP A 45 -2.87 13.54 24.41
N THR A 46 -2.11 12.67 23.75
CA THR A 46 -0.79 12.24 24.25
C THR A 46 0.20 13.40 24.31
N ALA A 47 0.26 14.23 23.26
CA ALA A 47 1.11 15.43 23.19
C ALA A 47 0.71 16.49 24.25
N GLY A 48 -0.59 16.69 24.46
CA GLY A 48 -1.11 17.58 25.51
C GLY A 48 -0.78 17.08 26.93
N ASN A 49 -0.81 15.75 27.16
CA ASN A 49 -0.51 15.15 28.46
C ASN A 49 0.98 15.15 28.82
N ILE A 50 1.89 15.30 27.85
CA ILE A 50 3.35 15.43 28.10
C ILE A 50 3.84 16.89 28.02
N GLY A 51 2.93 17.86 27.98
CA GLY A 51 3.25 19.29 28.03
C GLY A 51 3.75 19.90 26.71
N TYR A 52 3.52 19.25 25.57
CA TYR A 52 3.82 19.80 24.25
C TYR A 52 2.64 20.63 23.73
N ASN A 53 2.91 21.86 23.27
CA ASN A 53 1.89 22.75 22.73
C ASN A 53 1.38 22.22 21.37
N THR A 54 0.16 21.69 21.38
CA THR A 54 -0.49 20.94 20.29
C THR A 54 -0.97 21.78 19.11
N ALA A 55 -0.75 23.09 19.12
CA ALA A 55 -1.16 23.99 18.04
C ALA A 55 -0.16 24.12 16.89
N GLN A 56 1.08 23.62 17.02
CA GLN A 56 2.12 23.83 15.99
C GLN A 56 3.00 22.64 15.65
N VAL A 57 3.07 21.60 16.49
CA VAL A 57 4.05 20.50 16.29
C VAL A 57 3.38 19.15 15.96
N ALA A 58 2.14 18.94 16.40
CA ALA A 58 1.42 17.68 16.18
C ALA A 58 0.82 17.56 14.77
N GLU A 59 0.50 18.68 14.12
CA GLU A 59 -0.01 18.70 12.74
C GLU A 59 1.09 18.30 11.75
N GLU A 60 2.28 18.91 11.83
CA GLU A 60 3.33 18.67 10.83
C GLU A 60 3.93 17.26 10.93
N ALA A 61 4.28 16.80 12.13
CA ALA A 61 4.96 15.51 12.29
C ALA A 61 4.03 14.32 11.95
N SER A 62 2.76 14.41 12.32
CA SER A 62 1.84 13.29 12.13
C SER A 62 1.26 13.24 10.73
N ILE A 63 1.07 14.38 10.06
CA ILE A 63 0.76 14.42 8.62
C ILE A 63 1.92 13.81 7.84
N TYR A 64 3.17 14.19 8.16
CA TYR A 64 4.36 13.70 7.47
C TYR A 64 4.57 12.18 7.62
N ILE A 65 4.35 11.64 8.82
CA ILE A 65 4.45 10.19 9.06
C ILE A 65 3.31 9.43 8.35
N GLY A 66 2.09 9.96 8.35
CA GLY A 66 0.95 9.39 7.63
C GLY A 66 1.19 9.32 6.12
N GLU A 67 1.78 10.37 5.55
CA GLU A 67 2.14 10.46 4.14
C GLU A 67 3.22 9.44 3.76
N ILE A 68 4.28 9.31 4.57
CA ILE A 68 5.34 8.31 4.35
C ILE A 68 4.79 6.88 4.41
N ILE A 69 3.94 6.59 5.40
CA ILE A 69 3.31 5.27 5.55
C ILE A 69 2.43 4.98 4.33
N SER A 70 1.58 5.93 3.94
CA SER A 70 0.70 5.79 2.77
C SER A 70 1.50 5.54 1.47
N ALA A 71 2.53 6.34 1.22
CA ALA A 71 3.40 6.19 0.06
C ALA A 71 4.13 4.84 0.05
N THR A 72 4.61 4.40 1.21
CA THR A 72 5.29 3.10 1.37
C THR A 72 4.32 1.94 1.13
N LEU A 73 3.10 2.00 1.68
CA LEU A 73 2.08 0.97 1.46
C LEU A 73 1.66 0.90 -0.01
N ALA A 74 1.47 2.03 -0.67
CA ALA A 74 1.14 2.09 -2.09
C ALA A 74 2.26 1.46 -2.95
N PHE A 75 3.52 1.78 -2.67
CA PHE A 75 4.66 1.21 -3.37
C PHE A 75 4.75 -0.32 -3.19
N ILE A 76 4.60 -0.80 -1.94
CA ILE A 76 4.61 -2.24 -1.64
C ILE A 76 3.45 -2.95 -2.34
N GLY A 77 2.26 -2.35 -2.37
CA GLY A 77 1.09 -2.91 -3.07
C GLY A 77 1.36 -3.13 -4.57
N VAL A 78 2.02 -2.17 -5.23
CA VAL A 78 2.39 -2.29 -6.65
C VAL A 78 3.39 -3.43 -6.88
N ILE A 79 4.37 -3.62 -5.99
CA ILE A 79 5.33 -4.72 -6.09
C ILE A 79 4.61 -6.08 -6.08
N PHE A 80 3.68 -6.27 -5.14
CA PHE A 80 2.92 -7.52 -5.07
C PHE A 80 1.99 -7.71 -6.27
N MET A 81 1.43 -6.64 -6.82
CA MET A 81 0.65 -6.69 -8.06
C MET A 81 1.51 -7.19 -9.25
N VAL A 82 2.73 -6.67 -9.39
CA VAL A 82 3.67 -7.12 -10.44
C VAL A 82 4.05 -8.58 -10.25
N LEU A 83 4.25 -9.05 -9.00
CA LEU A 83 4.51 -10.47 -8.71
C LEU A 83 3.37 -11.38 -9.17
N ILE A 84 2.12 -10.97 -8.95
CA ILE A 84 0.94 -11.71 -9.41
C ILE A 84 0.92 -11.76 -10.94
N TRP A 85 1.17 -10.66 -11.62
CA TRP A 85 1.22 -10.63 -13.08
C TRP A 85 2.34 -11.50 -13.64
N MET A 86 3.54 -11.45 -13.07
CA MET A 86 4.63 -12.34 -13.47
C MET A 86 4.26 -13.81 -13.28
N GLY A 87 3.60 -14.16 -12.17
CA GLY A 87 3.10 -15.52 -11.95
C GLY A 87 1.99 -15.92 -12.92
N ALA A 88 1.11 -14.98 -13.30
CA ALA A 88 0.06 -15.21 -14.29
C ALA A 88 0.64 -15.45 -15.69
N PHE A 89 1.65 -14.69 -16.10
CA PHE A 89 2.35 -14.92 -17.37
C PHE A 89 3.10 -16.25 -17.39
N ASP A 90 3.72 -16.64 -16.27
CA ASP A 90 4.34 -17.96 -16.15
C ASP A 90 3.28 -19.06 -16.31
N LEU A 91 2.09 -18.91 -15.71
CA LEU A 91 1.01 -19.89 -15.80
C LEU A 91 0.45 -20.04 -17.23
N ILE A 92 0.21 -18.92 -17.91
CA ILE A 92 -0.31 -18.89 -19.30
C ILE A 92 0.76 -19.38 -20.29
N GLY A 93 2.03 -19.14 -20.00
CA GLY A 93 3.16 -19.52 -20.85
C GLY A 93 3.69 -20.94 -20.63
N ALA A 94 3.25 -21.64 -19.59
CA ALA A 94 3.83 -22.92 -19.17
C ALA A 94 3.55 -24.10 -20.13
N GLY A 95 2.43 -24.07 -20.86
CA GLY A 95 2.00 -25.22 -21.66
C GLY A 95 1.85 -26.46 -20.78
N ASP A 96 2.62 -27.50 -21.08
CA ASP A 96 2.64 -28.78 -20.32
C ASP A 96 3.86 -28.91 -19.39
N ASN A 97 4.61 -27.81 -19.16
CA ASN A 97 5.74 -27.81 -18.24
C ASN A 97 5.27 -27.58 -16.79
N GLU A 98 5.15 -28.66 -16.03
CA GLU A 98 4.72 -28.62 -14.62
C GLU A 98 5.58 -27.74 -13.71
N GLU A 99 6.89 -27.63 -13.97
CA GLU A 99 7.80 -26.80 -13.18
C GLU A 99 7.44 -25.32 -13.28
N ILE A 100 7.14 -24.86 -14.51
CA ILE A 100 6.76 -23.46 -14.78
C ILE A 100 5.36 -23.19 -14.19
N VAL A 101 4.44 -24.14 -14.28
CA VAL A 101 3.11 -24.03 -13.64
C VAL A 101 3.27 -23.89 -12.12
N ALA A 102 4.08 -24.74 -11.48
CA ALA A 102 4.32 -24.70 -10.04
C ALA A 102 4.94 -23.36 -9.61
N LYS A 103 5.90 -22.85 -10.37
CA LYS A 103 6.55 -21.56 -10.15
C LYS A 103 5.57 -20.39 -10.28
N GLY A 104 4.74 -20.39 -11.32
CA GLY A 104 3.71 -19.37 -11.55
C GLY A 104 2.68 -19.33 -10.41
N LYS A 105 2.18 -20.50 -9.97
CA LYS A 105 1.28 -20.61 -8.81
C LYS A 105 1.92 -20.10 -7.53
N SER A 106 3.20 -20.42 -7.30
CA SER A 106 3.93 -19.94 -6.11
C SER A 106 4.05 -18.42 -6.09
N LYS A 107 4.38 -17.79 -7.23
CA LYS A 107 4.44 -16.33 -7.36
C LYS A 107 3.09 -15.66 -7.08
N ILE A 108 2.00 -16.20 -7.64
CA ILE A 108 0.64 -15.70 -7.39
C ILE A 108 0.29 -15.84 -5.90
N LYS A 109 0.54 -17.02 -5.30
CA LYS A 109 0.26 -17.25 -3.87
C LYS A 109 0.98 -16.25 -2.99
N ASN A 110 2.27 -16.03 -3.24
CA ASN A 110 3.07 -15.10 -2.45
C ASN A 110 2.61 -13.65 -2.64
N GLY A 111 2.21 -13.27 -3.86
CA GLY A 111 1.64 -11.95 -4.14
C GLY A 111 0.32 -11.71 -3.39
N VAL A 112 -0.59 -12.69 -3.41
CA VAL A 112 -1.87 -12.59 -2.68
C VAL A 112 -1.66 -12.52 -1.17
N ILE A 113 -0.75 -13.32 -0.62
CA ILE A 113 -0.39 -13.26 0.80
C ILE A 113 0.17 -11.88 1.16
N GLY A 114 1.03 -11.30 0.31
CA GLY A 114 1.56 -9.95 0.50
C GLY A 114 0.46 -8.89 0.57
N ILE A 115 -0.51 -8.95 -0.34
CA ILE A 115 -1.67 -8.04 -0.32
C ILE A 115 -2.50 -8.24 0.96
N ALA A 116 -2.75 -9.48 1.37
CA ALA A 116 -3.49 -9.78 2.60
C ALA A 116 -2.79 -9.19 3.84
N ILE A 117 -1.45 -9.23 3.90
CA ILE A 117 -0.66 -8.65 4.99
C ILE A 117 -0.81 -7.13 5.04
N ILE A 118 -0.84 -6.44 3.89
CA ILE A 118 -1.04 -4.99 3.84
C ILE A 118 -2.40 -4.61 4.46
N PHE A 119 -3.46 -5.30 4.05
CA PHE A 119 -4.79 -5.08 4.63
C PHE A 119 -4.82 -5.39 6.13
N ALA A 120 -4.21 -6.49 6.56
CA ALA A 120 -4.11 -6.84 7.97
C ALA A 120 -3.34 -5.79 8.78
N SER A 121 -2.24 -5.25 8.24
CA SER A 121 -1.43 -4.20 8.86
C SER A 121 -2.24 -2.92 9.09
N TYR A 122 -3.02 -2.50 8.08
CA TYR A 122 -3.88 -1.31 8.21
C TYR A 122 -4.96 -1.49 9.28
N LEU A 123 -5.63 -2.64 9.29
CA LEU A 123 -6.62 -2.97 10.33
C LEU A 123 -5.97 -3.03 11.71
N PHE A 124 -4.77 -3.60 11.81
CA PHE A 124 -4.04 -3.72 13.06
C PHE A 124 -3.69 -2.35 13.67
N VAL A 125 -3.14 -1.43 12.87
CA VAL A 125 -2.84 -0.06 13.33
C VAL A 125 -4.10 0.63 13.84
N LYS A 126 -5.21 0.50 13.11
CA LYS A 126 -6.51 1.05 13.49
C LYS A 126 -7.03 0.51 14.83
N VAL A 127 -6.94 -0.80 15.04
CA VAL A 127 -7.34 -1.45 16.30
C VAL A 127 -6.47 -0.96 17.46
N VAL A 128 -5.15 -0.90 17.28
CA VAL A 128 -4.22 -0.44 18.32
C VAL A 128 -4.51 1.02 18.69
N LEU A 129 -4.74 1.88 17.71
CA LEU A 129 -5.02 3.30 17.95
C LEU A 129 -6.33 3.50 18.71
N SER A 130 -7.37 2.73 18.36
CA SER A 130 -8.67 2.76 19.05
C SER A 130 -8.60 2.33 20.51
N ILE A 131 -7.78 1.32 20.83
CA ILE A 131 -7.54 0.88 22.20
C ILE A 131 -6.76 1.96 22.97
N ALA A 132 -5.75 2.56 22.34
CA ALA A 132 -4.91 3.58 22.96
C ALA A 132 -5.66 4.89 23.25
N SER A 133 -6.66 5.25 22.43
CA SER A 133 -7.47 6.47 22.61
C SER A 133 -8.68 6.30 23.54
N GLY A 134 -8.83 5.19 24.26
CA GLY A 134 -9.93 4.96 25.21
C GLY A 134 -11.31 4.78 24.57
N GLY A 135 -11.35 4.17 23.38
CA GLY A 135 -12.22 4.52 22.27
C GLY A 135 -13.75 4.44 22.35
N ASP A 136 -14.36 5.29 21.53
CA ASP A 136 -15.52 4.95 20.72
C ASP A 136 -15.08 4.02 19.55
N LEU A 137 -15.82 2.93 19.34
CA LEU A 137 -15.54 1.89 18.32
C LEU A 137 -15.93 2.30 16.88
N ASN A 138 -15.87 3.58 16.53
CA ASN A 138 -16.26 4.09 15.20
C ASN A 138 -15.30 3.68 14.05
N VAL A 139 -14.26 2.90 14.36
CA VAL A 139 -13.21 2.42 13.44
C VAL A 139 -13.72 1.51 12.32
N PHE A 140 -14.93 0.95 12.47
CA PHE A 140 -15.59 0.08 11.49
C PHE A 140 -16.63 0.78 10.60
N LYS A 141 -16.71 2.12 10.62
CA LYS A 141 -17.47 2.84 9.57
C LYS A 141 -16.65 2.83 8.28
N ILE A 142 -16.86 1.78 7.50
CA ILE A 142 -16.60 1.74 6.06
C ILE A 142 -17.76 2.47 5.36
#